data_AF-A0A3D8I5V9-F1
#
_entry.id   AF-A0A3D8I5V9-F1
#
_cell.length_a   1.000
_cell.length_b   1.000
_cell.length_c   1.000
_cell.angle_alpha   90.00
_cell.angle_beta   90.00
_cell.angle_gamma   90.00
#
_symmetry.space_group_name_H-M   'P 1'
#
loop_
_entity.id
_entity.type
_entity.pdbx_description
1 polymer ?
#
loop_
_entity_poly.entity_id
_entity_poly.type
_entity_poly.pdbx_seq_one_letter_code
_entity_poly.pdbx_strand_id
1 'polypeptide(L)'
;MKITNHTQQVAQEEFKNKALNGASLQKTKDTSNAKIKHNAMDTNDIHNNPSAQQIKQINLDIGKLQVTQKSLKTMESDAKKYAQLSEEYKENSDKTEQMSMKKEMSILKKNIESIYKKATFEGQNVFSKNIKDSNEQVIFHAQKLNMNLLNANPDEFYGTLKEQQTQIKDALQTLQTQAQNSTAKLTLDNTNNKDVQHTDSSFLKKFSSLFRVSHDTQKLNSHRVQELLI
;
A
#
# COMPACT_ATOMS: atom_id res chain seq x y z
N MET A 1 -8.97 21.05 39.80
CA MET A 1 -9.91 19.93 39.54
C MET A 1 -9.88 19.58 38.05
N LYS A 2 -10.42 18.40 37.71
CA LYS A 2 -10.50 17.77 36.38
C LYS A 2 -10.72 18.75 35.20
N ILE A 3 -9.95 18.55 34.12
CA ILE A 3 -10.36 18.87 32.75
C ILE A 3 -10.63 17.53 32.07
N THR A 4 -11.83 17.35 31.52
CA THR A 4 -12.29 16.07 30.95
C THR A 4 -12.23 16.13 29.43
N ASN A 5 -11.75 15.07 28.79
CA ASN A 5 -11.56 15.00 27.33
C ASN A 5 -12.88 15.16 26.55
N HIS A 6 -12.85 15.92 25.45
CA HIS A 6 -14.00 16.06 24.56
C HIS A 6 -13.60 16.21 23.08
N THR A 7 -13.04 15.15 22.48
CA THR A 7 -12.90 15.04 21.01
C THR A 7 -12.83 13.58 20.52
N GLN A 8 -13.87 12.79 20.82
CA GLN A 8 -14.13 11.51 20.14
C GLN A 8 -15.65 11.35 19.98
N GLN A 9 -16.19 11.67 18.79
CA GLN A 9 -17.46 11.22 18.19
C GLN A 9 -17.91 12.20 17.07
N VAL A 10 -17.24 12.17 15.92
CA VAL A 10 -17.75 12.77 14.66
C VAL A 10 -17.31 11.88 13.49
N ALA A 11 -17.99 10.73 13.30
CA ALA A 11 -17.78 9.82 12.15
C ALA A 11 -18.80 8.65 12.01
N GLN A 12 -19.98 8.67 12.66
CA GLN A 12 -20.89 7.50 12.64
C GLN A 12 -22.40 7.78 12.43
N GLU A 13 -22.83 9.00 12.13
CA GLU A 13 -24.26 9.37 12.15
C GLU A 13 -24.92 9.80 10.81
N GLU A 14 -24.31 9.52 9.65
CA GLU A 14 -24.91 9.90 8.34
C GLU A 14 -25.49 8.77 7.47
N PHE A 15 -25.48 7.50 7.92
CA PHE A 15 -25.95 6.35 7.12
C PHE A 15 -27.25 5.67 7.60
N LYS A 16 -28.05 6.34 8.44
CA LYS A 16 -29.39 5.85 8.85
C LYS A 16 -30.43 6.97 8.93
N ASN A 17 -30.88 7.49 7.78
CA ASN A 17 -32.22 8.10 7.63
C ASN A 17 -32.54 8.43 6.16
N LYS A 18 -32.88 7.41 5.36
CA LYS A 18 -33.60 7.58 4.08
C LYS A 18 -34.30 6.30 3.61
N ALA A 19 -35.17 5.75 4.47
CA ALA A 19 -36.11 4.71 4.07
C ALA A 19 -37.44 4.87 4.82
N LEU A 20 -38.52 4.94 4.01
CA LEU A 20 -39.94 4.70 4.33
C LEU A 20 -40.82 5.87 4.86
N ASN A 21 -41.94 6.05 4.13
CA ASN A 21 -43.19 6.76 4.45
C ASN A 21 -43.09 8.32 4.49
N GLY A 22 -43.96 9.13 3.87
CA GLY A 22 -45.11 8.92 2.98
C GLY A 22 -46.15 10.06 3.15
N ALA A 23 -47.04 10.41 2.23
CA ALA A 23 -47.20 10.12 0.79
C ALA A 23 -48.31 11.05 0.21
N SER A 24 -48.33 11.40 -1.10
CA SER A 24 -49.52 12.01 -1.73
C SER A 24 -49.67 11.74 -3.23
N LEU A 25 -50.80 11.09 -3.55
CA LEU A 25 -51.62 11.10 -4.78
C LEU A 25 -51.07 11.72 -6.09
N GLN A 26 -51.03 10.90 -7.16
CA GLN A 26 -52.00 11.03 -8.26
C GLN A 26 -52.11 9.74 -9.11
N LYS A 27 -53.28 9.52 -9.72
CA LYS A 27 -53.59 8.37 -10.57
C LYS A 27 -53.33 8.69 -12.05
N THR A 28 -52.75 7.75 -12.78
CA THR A 28 -53.12 7.44 -14.17
C THR A 28 -52.92 5.94 -14.44
N LYS A 29 -53.63 5.41 -15.43
CA LYS A 29 -53.70 3.98 -15.73
C LYS A 29 -52.72 3.57 -16.85
N ASP A 30 -52.53 2.25 -16.88
CA ASP A 30 -52.32 1.39 -18.05
C ASP A 30 -50.91 1.01 -18.51
N THR A 31 -50.83 -0.31 -18.75
CA THR A 31 -49.97 -1.07 -19.67
C THR A 31 -48.53 -1.50 -19.33
N SER A 32 -48.34 -2.80 -19.58
CA SER A 32 -47.11 -3.57 -19.84
C SER A 32 -46.24 -4.06 -18.67
N ASN A 33 -46.35 -5.37 -18.46
CA ASN A 33 -45.36 -6.21 -17.77
C ASN A 33 -43.93 -5.96 -18.27
N ALA A 34 -43.05 -5.56 -17.37
CA ALA A 34 -41.62 -5.87 -17.46
C ALA A 34 -41.13 -6.32 -16.08
N LYS A 35 -41.13 -7.64 -15.84
CA LYS A 35 -40.40 -8.22 -14.71
C LYS A 35 -38.90 -8.04 -14.97
N ILE A 36 -38.35 -6.92 -14.51
CA ILE A 36 -36.89 -6.77 -14.37
C ILE A 36 -36.46 -7.79 -13.33
N LYS A 37 -36.04 -8.98 -13.79
CA LYS A 37 -35.18 -9.84 -13.00
C LYS A 37 -33.90 -9.05 -12.77
N HIS A 38 -33.71 -8.56 -11.55
CA HIS A 38 -32.36 -8.32 -11.07
C HIS A 38 -31.67 -9.68 -11.04
N ASN A 39 -30.91 -9.98 -12.10
CA ASN A 39 -29.91 -11.03 -12.02
C ASN A 39 -28.95 -10.59 -10.91
N ALA A 40 -29.03 -11.26 -9.77
CA ALA A 40 -27.96 -11.22 -8.79
C ALA A 40 -26.72 -11.77 -9.51
N MET A 41 -25.85 -10.86 -9.94
CA MET A 41 -24.65 -11.20 -10.67
C MET A 41 -23.75 -12.01 -9.74
N ASP A 42 -23.48 -13.26 -10.10
CA ASP A 42 -22.80 -14.20 -9.21
C ASP A 42 -21.33 -13.77 -9.05
N THR A 43 -21.02 -13.14 -7.92
CA THR A 43 -19.69 -12.58 -7.64
C THR A 43 -18.63 -13.67 -7.42
N ASN A 44 -19.03 -14.94 -7.34
CA ASN A 44 -18.13 -16.08 -7.19
C ASN A 44 -17.22 -16.30 -8.41
N ASP A 45 -17.69 -16.00 -9.64
CA ASP A 45 -16.91 -16.24 -10.87
C ASP A 45 -15.69 -15.30 -10.98
N ILE A 46 -15.81 -14.05 -10.52
CA ILE A 46 -14.68 -13.12 -10.47
C ILE A 46 -13.68 -13.54 -9.38
N HIS A 47 -14.18 -14.09 -8.26
CA HIS A 47 -13.36 -14.50 -7.13
C HIS A 47 -12.46 -15.72 -7.42
N ASN A 48 -12.87 -16.58 -8.37
CA ASN A 48 -12.15 -17.78 -8.78
C ASN A 48 -11.28 -17.59 -10.03
N ASN A 49 -11.29 -16.41 -10.67
CA ASN A 49 -10.45 -16.15 -11.85
C ASN A 49 -8.97 -15.95 -11.43
N PRO A 50 -8.02 -16.76 -11.93
CA PRO A 50 -6.60 -16.66 -11.55
C PRO A 50 -5.98 -15.28 -11.84
N SER A 51 -6.37 -14.62 -12.94
CA SER A 51 -5.88 -13.30 -13.31
C SER A 51 -6.43 -12.20 -12.37
N ALA A 52 -7.65 -12.36 -11.84
CA ALA A 52 -8.20 -11.45 -10.84
C ALA A 52 -7.51 -11.62 -9.48
N GLN A 53 -7.25 -12.86 -9.07
CA GLN A 53 -6.44 -13.16 -7.87
C GLN A 53 -5.01 -12.62 -8.00
N GLN A 54 -4.40 -12.74 -9.18
CA GLN A 54 -3.08 -12.18 -9.48
C GLN A 54 -3.05 -10.65 -9.36
N ILE A 55 -4.04 -9.94 -9.92
CA ILE A 55 -4.13 -8.46 -9.76
C ILE A 55 -4.29 -8.07 -8.30
N LYS A 56 -5.12 -8.79 -7.52
CA LYS A 56 -5.27 -8.55 -6.08
C LYS A 56 -3.93 -8.71 -5.35
N GLN A 57 -3.19 -9.79 -5.62
CA GLN A 57 -1.89 -10.03 -5.00
C GLN A 57 -0.86 -8.94 -5.37
N ILE A 58 -0.83 -8.54 -6.65
CA ILE A 58 0.04 -7.45 -7.14
C ILE A 58 -0.28 -6.13 -6.44
N ASN A 59 -1.56 -5.78 -6.28
CA ASN A 59 -1.97 -4.56 -5.56
C ASN A 59 -1.53 -4.59 -4.08
N LEU A 60 -1.66 -5.73 -3.41
CA LEU A 60 -1.19 -5.91 -2.02
C LEU A 60 0.32 -5.71 -1.90
N ASP A 61 1.09 -6.25 -2.84
CA ASP A 61 2.56 -6.14 -2.82
C ASP A 61 3.06 -4.75 -3.24
N ILE A 62 2.36 -4.05 -4.15
CA ILE A 62 2.57 -2.62 -4.41
C ILE A 62 2.30 -1.79 -3.14
N GLY A 63 1.21 -2.08 -2.41
CA GLY A 63 0.89 -1.40 -1.15
C GLY A 63 1.97 -1.57 -0.09
N LYS A 64 2.48 -2.80 0.08
CA LYS A 64 3.63 -3.09 0.95
C LYS A 64 4.86 -2.29 0.52
N LEU A 65 5.25 -2.35 -0.76
CA LEU A 65 6.41 -1.61 -1.30
C LEU A 65 6.30 -0.10 -1.08
N GLN A 66 5.11 0.49 -1.19
CA GLN A 66 4.89 1.92 -0.92
C GLN A 66 5.11 2.26 0.57
N VAL A 67 4.57 1.45 1.49
CA VAL A 67 4.82 1.60 2.94
C VAL A 67 6.31 1.41 3.25
N THR A 68 6.95 0.40 2.68
CA THR A 68 8.40 0.18 2.80
C THR A 68 9.17 1.40 2.32
N GLN A 69 8.87 1.93 1.13
CA GLN A 69 9.57 3.09 0.56
C GLN A 69 9.46 4.31 1.47
N LYS A 70 8.27 4.56 2.03
CA LYS A 70 8.02 5.67 2.97
C LYS A 70 8.86 5.48 4.23
N SER A 71 8.82 4.30 4.84
CA SER A 71 9.60 3.99 6.04
C SER A 71 11.10 4.12 5.82
N LEU A 72 11.66 3.59 4.72
CA LEU A 72 13.08 3.75 4.39
C LEU A 72 13.47 5.21 4.17
N LYS A 73 12.62 6.01 3.51
CA LYS A 73 12.85 7.47 3.34
C LYS A 73 12.86 8.20 4.68
N THR A 74 11.98 7.83 5.62
CA THR A 74 11.97 8.43 6.97
C THR A 74 13.18 8.00 7.80
N MET A 75 13.67 6.77 7.65
CA MET A 75 14.89 6.30 8.33
C MET A 75 16.17 6.92 7.76
N GLU A 76 16.20 7.34 6.49
CA GLU A 76 17.44 7.69 5.76
C GLU A 76 18.31 8.74 6.47
N SER A 77 17.69 9.84 6.94
CA SER A 77 18.40 10.93 7.62
C SER A 77 19.01 10.46 8.94
N ASP A 78 18.23 9.72 9.75
CA ASP A 78 18.67 9.23 11.04
C ASP A 78 19.75 8.16 10.90
N ALA A 79 19.63 7.28 9.91
CA ALA A 79 20.61 6.25 9.59
C ALA A 79 21.94 6.85 9.11
N LYS A 80 21.88 7.85 8.21
CA LYS A 80 23.07 8.59 7.77
C LYS A 80 23.77 9.28 8.94
N LYS A 81 23.03 10.01 9.77
CA LYS A 81 23.60 10.72 10.92
C LYS A 81 24.16 9.75 11.97
N TYR A 82 23.50 8.61 12.19
CA TYR A 82 24.01 7.57 13.10
C TYR A 82 25.35 7.01 12.60
N ALA A 83 25.47 6.75 11.29
CA ALA A 83 26.73 6.28 10.71
C ALA A 83 27.87 7.29 10.87
N GLN A 84 27.63 8.57 10.53
CA GLN A 84 28.59 9.66 10.74
C GLN A 84 29.05 9.77 12.19
N LEU A 85 28.10 9.85 13.14
CA LEU A 85 28.41 9.89 14.57
C LEU A 85 29.13 8.63 15.06
N SER A 86 28.91 7.48 14.43
CA SER A 86 29.60 6.25 14.81
C SER A 86 31.06 6.21 14.35
N GLU A 87 31.43 6.95 13.31
CA GLU A 87 32.83 7.10 12.89
C GLU A 87 33.52 8.16 13.75
N GLU A 88 32.89 9.34 13.89
CA GLU A 88 33.35 10.40 14.79
C GLU A 88 33.58 9.88 16.23
N TYR A 89 32.71 8.98 16.73
CA TYR A 89 32.86 8.36 18.05
C TYR A 89 34.12 7.49 18.20
N LYS A 90 34.62 6.87 17.11
CA LYS A 90 35.84 6.05 17.13
C LYS A 90 37.09 6.93 17.16
N GLU A 91 37.07 8.04 16.43
CA GLU A 91 38.20 8.96 16.28
C GLU A 91 38.32 9.95 17.46
N ASN A 92 37.19 10.32 18.09
CA ASN A 92 37.16 11.31 19.15
C ASN A 92 37.64 10.73 20.51
N SER A 93 38.56 11.44 21.17
CA SER A 93 39.12 11.08 22.47
C SER A 93 38.53 11.86 23.67
N ASP A 94 37.73 12.90 23.43
CA ASP A 94 37.07 13.66 24.51
C ASP A 94 35.87 12.89 25.08
N LYS A 95 35.91 12.64 26.39
CA LYS A 95 34.89 11.86 27.11
C LYS A 95 33.53 12.55 27.20
N THR A 96 33.50 13.88 27.18
CA THR A 96 32.29 14.71 27.24
C THR A 96 31.58 14.69 25.89
N GLU A 97 32.34 14.89 24.81
CA GLU A 97 31.83 14.81 23.44
C GLU A 97 31.35 13.39 23.12
N GLN A 98 32.16 12.36 23.44
CA GLN A 98 31.75 10.96 23.35
C GLN A 98 30.44 10.65 24.09
N MET A 99 30.21 11.25 25.27
CA MET A 99 28.96 11.05 26.01
C MET A 99 27.77 11.74 25.32
N SER A 100 27.99 12.90 24.70
CA SER A 100 26.99 13.61 23.88
C SER A 100 26.62 12.78 22.65
N MET A 101 27.61 12.34 21.88
CA MET A 101 27.45 11.47 20.70
C MET A 101 26.66 10.19 21.06
N LYS A 102 27.01 9.50 22.15
CA LYS A 102 26.28 8.30 22.62
C LYS A 102 24.82 8.57 22.93
N LYS A 103 24.47 9.73 23.51
CA LYS A 103 23.08 10.11 23.76
C LYS A 103 22.33 10.33 22.45
N GLU A 104 22.94 11.05 21.50
CA GLU A 104 22.33 11.33 20.20
C GLU A 104 22.15 10.06 19.37
N MET A 105 23.18 9.22 19.25
CA MET A 105 23.10 7.90 18.61
C MET A 105 21.98 7.04 19.22
N SER A 106 21.79 7.07 20.55
CA SER A 106 20.69 6.35 21.22
C SER A 106 19.30 6.85 20.83
N ILE A 107 19.15 8.16 20.55
CA ILE A 107 17.89 8.75 20.06
C ILE A 107 17.64 8.31 18.61
N LEU A 108 18.63 8.49 17.72
CA LEU A 108 18.54 8.11 16.32
C LEU A 108 18.22 6.60 16.16
N LYS A 109 18.88 5.74 16.93
CA LYS A 109 18.58 4.30 16.97
C LYS A 109 17.13 4.02 17.35
N LYS A 110 16.62 4.66 18.40
CA LYS A 110 15.22 4.48 18.84
C LYS A 110 14.22 4.95 17.78
N ASN A 111 14.54 6.01 17.04
CA ASN A 111 13.72 6.47 15.92
C ASN A 111 13.68 5.42 14.80
N ILE A 112 14.84 4.95 14.33
CA ILE A 112 14.94 3.95 13.25
C ILE A 112 14.21 2.66 13.67
N GLU A 113 14.45 2.16 14.89
CA GLU A 113 13.73 0.99 15.42
C GLU A 113 12.21 1.19 15.51
N SER A 114 11.76 2.39 15.92
CA SER A 114 10.34 2.76 16.02
C SER A 114 9.69 2.77 14.64
N ILE A 115 10.34 3.34 13.63
CA ILE A 115 9.87 3.35 12.24
C ILE A 115 9.83 1.91 11.70
N TYR A 116 10.88 1.12 11.93
CA TYR A 116 10.98 -0.27 11.45
C TYR A 116 9.85 -1.14 12.03
N LYS A 117 9.60 -1.05 13.35
CA LYS A 117 8.53 -1.80 14.03
C LYS A 117 7.14 -1.35 13.57
N LYS A 118 6.92 -0.04 13.33
CA LYS A 118 5.64 0.54 12.90
C LYS A 118 5.37 0.47 11.39
N ALA A 119 6.31 -0.01 10.58
CA ALA A 119 6.14 -0.16 9.15
C ALA A 119 5.21 -1.35 8.83
N THR A 120 3.90 -1.16 8.99
CA THR A 120 2.89 -2.20 8.77
C THR A 120 1.95 -1.87 7.62
N PHE A 121 1.54 -2.91 6.90
CA PHE A 121 0.49 -2.89 5.88
C PHE A 121 -0.43 -4.08 6.16
N GLU A 122 -1.76 -3.85 6.20
CA GLU A 122 -2.76 -4.87 6.61
C GLU A 122 -2.42 -5.62 7.91
N GLY A 123 -1.88 -4.90 8.89
CA GLY A 123 -1.47 -5.45 10.19
C GLY A 123 -0.17 -6.26 10.20
N GLN A 124 0.43 -6.53 9.04
CA GLN A 124 1.71 -7.24 8.93
C GLN A 124 2.89 -6.28 8.73
N ASN A 125 4.04 -6.56 9.32
CA ASN A 125 5.24 -5.75 9.13
C ASN A 125 5.83 -5.95 7.72
N VAL A 126 6.09 -4.88 6.98
CA VAL A 126 6.51 -4.94 5.57
C VAL A 126 7.93 -5.48 5.37
N PHE A 127 8.76 -5.48 6.41
CA PHE A 127 10.11 -6.06 6.38
C PHE A 127 10.14 -7.57 6.68
N SER A 128 8.98 -8.18 7.02
CA SER A 128 8.92 -9.58 7.45
C SER A 128 9.01 -10.62 6.31
N LYS A 129 8.55 -10.28 5.10
CA LYS A 129 8.41 -11.21 3.97
C LYS A 129 8.89 -10.59 2.67
N ASN A 130 9.69 -11.36 1.92
CA ASN A 130 10.14 -10.99 0.58
C ASN A 130 8.98 -10.91 -0.40
N ILE A 131 9.07 -10.00 -1.38
CA ILE A 131 8.10 -9.88 -2.47
C ILE A 131 8.67 -10.54 -3.72
N LYS A 132 7.80 -11.27 -4.42
CA LYS A 132 8.13 -12.05 -5.60
C LYS A 132 7.39 -11.54 -6.82
N ASP A 133 7.96 -11.86 -7.97
CA ASP A 133 7.36 -11.68 -9.29
C ASP A 133 6.47 -12.91 -9.65
N SER A 134 5.77 -12.86 -10.79
CA SER A 134 4.93 -13.97 -11.27
C SER A 134 5.68 -15.26 -11.64
N ASN A 135 7.02 -15.23 -11.68
CA ASN A 135 7.89 -16.37 -11.94
C ASN A 135 8.55 -16.89 -10.64
N GLU A 136 7.99 -16.52 -9.47
CA GLU A 136 8.49 -16.83 -8.13
C GLU A 136 9.89 -16.28 -7.79
N GLN A 137 10.45 -15.39 -8.63
CA GLN A 137 11.73 -14.72 -8.40
C GLN A 137 11.56 -13.60 -7.37
N VAL A 138 12.50 -13.47 -6.43
CA VAL A 138 12.46 -12.39 -5.43
C VAL A 138 12.88 -11.08 -6.07
N ILE A 139 11.96 -10.11 -6.11
CA ILE A 139 12.19 -8.75 -6.62
C ILE A 139 12.43 -7.73 -5.51
N PHE A 140 12.10 -8.09 -4.25
CA PHE A 140 12.47 -7.29 -3.08
C PHE A 140 12.80 -8.19 -1.88
N HIS A 141 14.05 -8.10 -1.42
CA HIS A 141 14.58 -8.86 -0.28
C HIS A 141 14.35 -8.09 1.03
N ALA A 142 13.15 -8.19 1.58
CA ALA A 142 12.71 -7.47 2.77
C ALA A 142 13.66 -7.64 3.97
N GLN A 143 14.11 -8.87 4.22
CA GLN A 143 15.00 -9.24 5.33
C GLN A 143 16.45 -8.74 5.18
N LYS A 144 16.82 -8.17 4.02
CA LYS A 144 18.17 -7.65 3.80
C LYS A 144 18.48 -6.47 4.74
N LEU A 145 17.49 -5.64 5.08
CA LEU A 145 17.61 -4.59 6.09
C LEU A 145 17.63 -5.19 7.51
N ASN A 146 18.81 -5.60 7.93
CA ASN A 146 19.04 -6.19 9.25
C ASN A 146 19.32 -5.11 10.31
N MET A 147 18.38 -4.89 11.22
CA MET A 147 18.51 -3.93 12.33
C MET A 147 19.70 -4.18 13.28
N ASN A 148 20.28 -5.39 13.29
CA ASN A 148 21.49 -5.66 14.07
C ASN A 148 22.72 -4.93 13.49
N LEU A 149 22.79 -4.75 12.16
CA LEU A 149 23.86 -4.02 11.50
C LEU A 149 23.95 -2.55 11.96
N LEU A 150 22.83 -1.94 12.37
CA LEU A 150 22.82 -0.55 12.85
C LEU A 150 23.81 -0.29 14.00
N ASN A 151 24.19 -1.30 14.79
CA ASN A 151 25.20 -1.15 15.85
C ASN A 151 26.55 -1.81 15.50
N ALA A 152 26.54 -2.84 14.65
CA ALA A 152 27.73 -3.62 14.31
C ALA A 152 28.51 -3.01 13.13
N ASN A 153 27.80 -2.51 12.11
CA ASN A 153 28.35 -1.86 10.94
C ASN A 153 27.34 -0.81 10.39
N PRO A 154 27.35 0.41 10.95
CA PRO A 154 26.37 1.45 10.59
C PRO A 154 26.42 1.88 9.12
N ASP A 155 27.60 1.89 8.50
CA ASP A 155 27.78 2.23 7.09
C ASP A 155 27.18 1.17 6.17
N GLU A 156 27.34 -0.11 6.51
CA GLU A 156 26.70 -1.23 5.79
C GLU A 156 25.17 -1.21 5.98
N PHE A 157 24.68 -0.85 7.17
CA PHE A 157 23.24 -0.64 7.38
C PHE A 157 22.70 0.49 6.50
N TYR A 158 23.39 1.64 6.45
CA TYR A 158 23.00 2.78 5.62
C TYR A 158 23.09 2.45 4.12
N GLY A 159 24.16 1.80 3.68
CA GLY A 159 24.31 1.30 2.31
C GLY A 159 23.19 0.34 1.91
N THR A 160 22.84 -0.60 2.79
CA THR A 160 21.73 -1.54 2.60
C THR A 160 20.37 -0.84 2.52
N LEU A 161 20.14 0.19 3.34
CA LEU A 161 18.95 1.03 3.26
C LEU A 161 18.84 1.72 1.89
N LYS A 162 19.94 2.31 1.41
CA LYS A 162 19.98 2.95 0.08
C LYS A 162 19.79 1.94 -1.05
N GLU A 163 20.34 0.74 -0.94
CA GLU A 163 20.13 -0.33 -1.92
C GLU A 163 18.66 -0.77 -1.97
N GLN A 164 18.03 -1.01 -0.81
CA GLN A 164 16.60 -1.36 -0.76
C GLN A 164 15.71 -0.23 -1.33
N GLN A 165 16.04 1.05 -1.11
CA GLN A 165 15.32 2.16 -1.75
C GLN A 165 15.38 2.12 -3.28
N THR A 166 16.47 1.60 -3.87
CA THR A 166 16.59 1.38 -5.31
C THR A 166 15.81 0.14 -5.74
N GLN A 167 16.01 -1.02 -5.09
CA GLN A 167 15.27 -2.26 -5.38
C GLN A 167 13.75 -2.06 -5.38
N ILE A 168 13.21 -1.22 -4.48
CA ILE A 168 11.77 -0.92 -4.44
C ILE A 168 11.27 -0.24 -5.73
N LYS A 169 12.08 0.58 -6.41
CA LYS A 169 11.69 1.19 -7.70
C LYS A 169 11.53 0.12 -8.77
N ASP A 170 12.52 -0.76 -8.87
CA ASP A 170 12.57 -1.83 -9.88
C ASP A 170 11.46 -2.86 -9.62
N ALA A 171 11.22 -3.21 -8.35
CA ALA A 171 10.10 -4.07 -7.93
C ALA A 171 8.74 -3.42 -8.23
N LEU A 172 8.54 -2.13 -7.95
CA LEU A 172 7.31 -1.41 -8.28
C LEU A 172 7.06 -1.39 -9.79
N GLN A 173 8.08 -1.13 -10.60
CA GLN A 173 7.97 -1.16 -12.06
C GLN A 173 7.62 -2.57 -12.57
N THR A 174 8.25 -3.60 -12.02
CA THR A 174 7.98 -5.01 -12.37
C THR A 174 6.53 -5.40 -12.06
N LEU A 175 6.04 -5.06 -10.86
CA LEU A 175 4.66 -5.30 -10.45
C LEU A 175 3.65 -4.48 -11.29
N GLN A 176 3.97 -3.24 -11.66
CA GLN A 176 3.12 -2.44 -12.56
C GLN A 176 2.99 -3.06 -13.95
N THR A 177 4.09 -3.56 -14.54
CA THR A 177 4.03 -4.31 -15.81
C THR A 177 3.22 -5.59 -15.67
N GLN A 178 3.36 -6.32 -14.57
CA GLN A 178 2.55 -7.53 -14.30
C GLN A 178 1.06 -7.19 -14.11
N ALA A 179 0.70 -6.08 -13.45
CA ALA A 179 -0.69 -5.63 -13.32
C ALA A 179 -1.31 -5.32 -14.69
N GLN A 180 -0.57 -4.61 -15.55
CA GLN A 180 -0.99 -4.28 -16.92
C GLN A 180 -1.20 -5.56 -17.75
N ASN A 181 -0.25 -6.50 -17.72
CA ASN A 181 -0.35 -7.77 -18.44
C ASN A 181 -1.53 -8.64 -17.95
N SER A 182 -1.76 -8.70 -16.63
CA SER A 182 -2.86 -9.46 -16.03
C SER A 182 -4.23 -8.84 -16.37
N THR A 183 -4.30 -7.50 -16.40
CA THR A 183 -5.51 -6.77 -16.81
C THR A 183 -5.82 -7.00 -18.29
N ALA A 184 -4.79 -7.02 -19.15
CA ALA A 184 -4.95 -7.30 -20.59
C ALA A 184 -5.50 -8.72 -20.83
N LYS A 185 -5.00 -9.73 -20.09
CA LYS A 185 -5.52 -11.11 -20.16
C LYS A 185 -7.01 -11.18 -19.79
N LEU A 186 -7.42 -10.57 -18.67
CA LEU A 186 -8.85 -10.48 -18.28
C LEU A 186 -9.73 -9.87 -19.38
N THR A 187 -9.24 -8.84 -20.09
CA THR A 187 -10.01 -8.23 -21.18
C THR A 187 -10.09 -9.10 -22.45
N LEU A 188 -9.12 -9.98 -22.68
CA LEU A 188 -9.10 -10.89 -23.84
C LEU A 188 -9.92 -12.16 -23.57
N ASP A 189 -9.80 -12.75 -22.39
CA ASP A 189 -10.54 -13.96 -21.99
C ASP A 189 -12.07 -13.69 -22.03
N ASN A 190 -12.51 -12.50 -21.63
CA ASN A 190 -13.91 -12.06 -21.73
C ASN A 190 -14.42 -11.80 -23.17
N THR A 191 -13.55 -11.78 -24.20
CA THR A 191 -13.97 -11.57 -25.60
C THR A 191 -14.12 -12.86 -26.42
N ASN A 192 -13.58 -13.98 -25.94
CA ASN A 192 -13.69 -15.27 -26.64
C ASN A 192 -14.93 -16.09 -26.23
N ASN A 193 -15.53 -15.82 -25.06
CA ASN A 193 -16.80 -16.42 -24.65
C ASN A 193 -17.99 -15.58 -25.13
N LYS A 194 -18.61 -16.00 -26.24
CA LYS A 194 -19.84 -15.41 -26.80
C LYS A 194 -21.11 -15.70 -25.98
N ASP A 195 -21.10 -15.46 -24.67
CA ASP A 195 -22.35 -15.35 -23.89
C ASP A 195 -22.22 -14.63 -22.52
N VAL A 196 -21.18 -13.82 -22.30
CA VAL A 196 -21.03 -13.06 -21.05
C VAL A 196 -21.62 -11.66 -21.19
N GLN A 197 -22.79 -11.45 -20.59
CA GLN A 197 -23.42 -10.13 -20.48
C GLN A 197 -22.48 -9.14 -19.77
N HIS A 198 -22.11 -8.06 -20.46
CA HIS A 198 -21.59 -6.78 -19.94
C HIS A 198 -21.02 -6.77 -18.49
N THR A 199 -20.00 -7.58 -18.20
CA THR A 199 -19.10 -7.30 -17.07
C THR A 199 -18.47 -5.93 -17.28
N ASP A 200 -18.41 -5.11 -16.23
CA ASP A 200 -18.18 -3.66 -16.36
C ASP A 200 -16.76 -3.31 -16.82
N SER A 201 -16.54 -3.38 -18.14
CA SER A 201 -15.28 -3.02 -18.78
C SER A 201 -14.89 -1.55 -18.57
N SER A 202 -15.80 -0.71 -18.07
CA SER A 202 -15.49 0.67 -17.68
C SER A 202 -14.60 0.71 -16.44
N PHE A 203 -14.78 -0.21 -15.48
CA PHE A 203 -13.88 -0.34 -14.32
C PHE A 203 -12.48 -0.77 -14.77
N LEU A 204 -12.34 -1.83 -15.57
CA LEU A 204 -11.02 -2.29 -16.04
C LEU A 204 -10.32 -1.27 -16.96
N LYS A 205 -11.07 -0.51 -17.77
CA LYS A 205 -10.53 0.61 -18.57
C LYS A 205 -10.09 1.79 -17.69
N LYS A 206 -10.86 2.15 -16.64
CA LYS A 206 -10.45 3.15 -15.64
C LYS A 206 -9.23 2.66 -14.85
N PHE A 207 -9.24 1.42 -14.37
CA PHE A 207 -8.13 0.80 -13.64
C PHE A 207 -6.83 0.81 -14.47
N SER A 208 -6.88 0.36 -15.73
CA SER A 208 -5.71 0.45 -16.61
C SER A 208 -5.27 1.89 -16.91
N SER A 209 -6.18 2.87 -16.98
CA SER A 209 -5.80 4.28 -17.12
C SER A 209 -5.19 4.87 -15.84
N LEU A 210 -5.60 4.42 -14.65
CA LEU A 210 -5.01 4.82 -13.36
C LEU A 210 -3.52 4.44 -13.27
N PHE A 211 -3.12 3.27 -13.79
CA PHE A 211 -1.70 2.87 -13.90
C PHE A 211 -0.95 3.55 -15.05
N ARG A 212 -1.60 3.81 -16.20
CA ARG A 212 -0.92 4.50 -17.32
C ARG A 212 -0.60 5.97 -17.02
N VAL A 213 -1.30 6.58 -16.06
CA VAL A 213 -1.09 7.97 -15.62
C VAL A 213 -0.14 8.06 -14.39
N SER A 214 0.28 6.94 -13.79
CA SER A 214 1.10 6.95 -12.56
C SER A 214 2.59 7.32 -12.75
N HIS A 215 2.99 7.80 -13.93
CA HIS A 215 4.29 8.45 -14.12
C HIS A 215 4.39 9.80 -13.37
N ASP A 216 3.26 10.44 -13.05
CA ASP A 216 3.23 11.66 -12.24
C ASP A 216 3.13 11.32 -10.73
N THR A 217 4.30 11.07 -10.13
CA THR A 217 4.44 10.55 -8.76
C THR A 217 3.96 11.49 -7.64
N GLN A 218 3.48 12.70 -7.95
CA GLN A 218 3.08 13.71 -6.95
C GLN A 218 1.60 13.63 -6.50
N LYS A 219 0.75 12.79 -7.10
CA LYS A 219 -0.73 12.81 -6.85
C LYS A 219 -1.39 11.48 -6.49
N LEU A 220 -0.70 10.61 -5.74
CA LEU A 220 -1.30 9.45 -5.06
C LEU A 220 -1.81 9.86 -3.66
N ASN A 221 -3.00 10.48 -3.63
CA ASN A 221 -3.73 10.78 -2.39
C ASN A 221 -4.49 9.52 -1.89
N SER A 222 -4.69 9.39 -0.58
CA SER A 222 -5.37 8.27 0.09
C SER A 222 -6.76 7.94 -0.48
N HIS A 223 -7.48 8.95 -0.96
CA HIS A 223 -8.77 8.78 -1.63
C HIS A 223 -8.70 7.84 -2.84
N ARG A 224 -7.60 7.92 -3.61
CA ARG A 224 -7.32 7.09 -4.79
C ARG A 224 -6.87 5.67 -4.44
N VAL A 225 -6.58 5.39 -3.17
CA VAL A 225 -6.37 4.03 -2.63
C VAL A 225 -7.71 3.43 -2.19
N GLN A 226 -8.64 4.24 -1.67
CA GLN A 226 -10.00 3.79 -1.35
C GLN A 226 -10.78 3.37 -2.62
N GLU A 227 -10.63 4.10 -3.73
CA GLU A 227 -11.20 3.70 -5.04
C GLU A 227 -10.65 2.38 -5.62
N LEU A 228 -9.58 1.82 -5.04
CA LEU A 228 -8.99 0.53 -5.45
C LEU A 228 -9.37 -0.63 -4.51
N LEU A 229 -10.16 -0.37 -3.47
CA LEU A 229 -10.54 -1.32 -2.41
C LEU A 229 -12.07 -1.52 -2.30
N ILE A 230 -12.84 -0.97 -3.24
CA ILE A 230 -14.31 -1.08 -3.38
C ILE A 230 -14.61 -1.72 -4.74
#